data_AF-A0A0L0DTQ3-F1
#
_entry.id   AF-A0A0L0DTQ3-F1
#
_cell.length_a   1.000
_cell.length_b   1.000
_cell.length_c   1.000
_cell.angle_alpha   90.00
_cell.angle_beta   90.00
_cell.angle_gamma   90.00
#
_symmetry.space_group_name_H-M   'P 1'
#
loop_
_entity.id
_entity.type
_entity.pdbx_description
1 polymer ?
#
loop_
_entity_poly.entity_id
_entity_poly.type
_entity_poly.pdbx_seq_one_letter_code
_entity_poly.pdbx_strand_id
1 'polypeptide(L)' 'MPMVKVLASQVADSAACAVCQEEYTESETVAELPCHHLFHKACIVPWLKSSNSCPSRA' A
#
# COMPACT_ATOMS: atom_id res chain seq x y z
N MET A 1 0.33 -5.99 -11.72
CA MET A 1 0.45 -5.40 -10.38
C MET A 1 1.44 -6.23 -9.60
N PRO A 2 2.66 -5.73 -9.38
CA PRO A 2 3.63 -6.40 -8.53
C PRO A 2 3.16 -6.34 -7.08
N MET A 3 3.21 -7.48 -6.43
CA MET A 3 2.99 -7.61 -5.00
C MET A 3 4.36 -7.62 -4.34
N VAL A 4 4.57 -6.69 -3.40
CA VAL A 4 5.84 -6.56 -2.69
C VAL A 4 5.59 -6.87 -1.22
N LYS A 5 6.57 -7.54 -0.61
CA LYS A 5 6.53 -7.81 0.83
C LYS A 5 7.24 -6.67 1.54
N VAL A 6 6.61 -6.18 2.58
CA VAL A 6 7.19 -5.15 3.45
C VAL A 6 8.34 -5.78 4.20
N LEU A 7 9.52 -5.19 4.04
CA LEU A 7 10.73 -5.54 4.76
C LEU A 7 10.81 -4.73 6.05
N ALA A 8 11.56 -5.23 7.04
CA ALA A 8 11.80 -4.52 8.30
C ALA A 8 12.34 -3.09 8.08
N SER A 9 13.09 -2.86 7.01
CA SER A 9 13.59 -1.54 6.61
C SER A 9 12.49 -0.55 6.19
N GLN A 10 11.38 -1.01 5.64
CA GLN A 10 10.24 -0.16 5.25
C GLN A 10 9.34 0.16 6.44
N VAL A 11 9.23 -0.76 7.41
CA VAL A 11 8.56 -0.52 8.69
C VAL A 11 9.33 0.54 9.50
N ALA A 12 10.66 0.48 9.48
CA ALA A 12 11.53 1.45 10.13
C ALA A 12 11.41 2.88 9.55
N ASP A 13 10.97 3.02 8.29
CA ASP A 13 10.72 4.31 7.64
C ASP A 13 9.35 4.90 7.99
N SER A 14 8.59 4.25 8.90
CA SER A 14 7.22 4.63 9.27
C SER A 14 6.30 4.76 8.05
N ALA A 15 6.49 3.90 7.04
CA ALA A 15 5.59 3.82 5.92
C ALA A 15 4.21 3.33 6.41
N ALA A 16 3.15 4.05 6.04
CA ALA A 16 1.77 3.75 6.42
C ALA A 16 0.85 3.79 5.19
N CYS A 17 -0.25 3.04 5.26
CA CYS A 17 -1.25 2.99 4.20
C CYS A 17 -2.11 4.24 4.23
N ALA A 18 -2.08 5.08 3.18
CA ALA A 18 -2.91 6.30 3.15
C ALA A 18 -4.42 6.05 3.09
N VAL A 19 -4.86 4.80 2.91
CA VAL A 19 -6.29 4.43 2.89
C VAL A 19 -6.85 4.14 4.28
N CYS A 20 -6.11 3.39 5.11
CA CYS A 20 -6.54 3.06 6.48
C CYS A 20 -5.74 3.81 7.56
N GLN A 21 -4.70 4.55 7.17
CA GLN A 21 -3.75 5.26 8.03
C GLN A 21 -3.03 4.35 9.03
N GLU A 22 -2.94 3.04 8.73
CA GLU A 22 -2.22 2.07 9.54
C GLU A 22 -0.81 1.82 9.01
N GLU A 23 0.12 1.60 9.94
CA GLU A 23 1.50 1.23 9.66
C GLU A 23 1.57 -0.16 9.02
N TYR A 24 2.57 -0.35 8.16
CA TYR A 24 2.81 -1.67 7.59
C TYR A 24 3.53 -2.60 8.58
N THR A 25 3.14 -3.86 8.59
CA THR A 25 3.84 -4.89 9.39
C THR A 25 5.02 -5.48 8.62
N GLU A 26 6.08 -5.92 9.31
CA GLU A 26 7.12 -6.71 8.65
C GLU A 26 6.51 -7.98 8.07
N SER A 27 6.96 -8.40 6.88
CA SER A 27 6.41 -9.53 6.12
C SER A 27 4.95 -9.37 5.65
N GLU A 28 4.35 -8.19 5.83
CA GLU A 28 3.06 -7.82 5.25
C GLU A 28 3.14 -7.80 3.72
N THR A 29 2.07 -8.21 3.04
CA THR A 29 1.99 -8.13 1.57
C THR A 29 1.22 -6.87 1.15
N VAL A 30 1.93 -5.93 0.53
CA VAL A 30 1.37 -4.70 0.00
C VAL A 30 1.37 -4.72 -1.52
N ALA A 31 0.41 -4.01 -2.12
CA ALA A 31 0.40 -3.79 -3.56
C ALA A 31 1.19 -2.53 -3.87
N GLU A 32 2.17 -2.66 -4.76
CA GLU A 32 2.87 -1.51 -5.33
C GLU A 32 2.19 -1.13 -6.65
N LEU A 33 1.72 0.11 -6.73
CA LEU A 33 1.16 0.65 -7.96
C LEU A 33 2.27 1.15 -8.88
N PRO A 34 2.02 1.21 -10.22
CA PRO A 34 2.98 1.80 -11.16
C PRO A 34 3.25 3.30 -10.91
N CYS A 35 2.46 3.95 -10.06
CA CYS A 35 2.69 5.31 -9.55
C CYS A 35 3.70 5.34 -8.36
N HIS A 36 4.43 4.27 -8.08
CA HIS A 36 5.39 4.11 -6.97
C HIS A 36 4.77 4.24 -5.56
N HIS A 37 3.47 3.99 -5.42
CA HIS A 37 2.78 4.03 -4.13
C HIS A 37 2.47 2.64 -3.61
N LEU A 38 2.70 2.44 -2.31
CA LEU A 38 2.45 1.21 -1.59
C LEU A 38 1.11 1.33 -0.86
N PHE A 39 0.30 0.27 -0.92
CA PHE A 39 -0.96 0.18 -0.18
C PHE A 39 -1.22 -1.25 0.27
N HIS A 40 -1.94 -1.42 1.38
CA HIS A 40 -2.41 -2.75 1.77
C HIS A 40 -3.22 -3.38 0.65
N LYS A 41 -2.95 -4.66 0.37
CA LYS A 41 -3.78 -5.45 -0.56
C LYS A 41 -5.26 -5.36 -0.18
N ALA A 42 -5.57 -5.39 1.11
CA ALA A 42 -6.94 -5.29 1.61
C ALA A 42 -7.59 -3.93 1.34
N CYS A 43 -6.82 -2.84 1.31
CA CYS A 43 -7.32 -1.49 1.07
C CYS A 43 -7.38 -1.15 -0.43
N ILE A 44 -6.37 -1.56 -1.19
CA ILE A 44 -6.23 -1.21 -2.60
C ILE A 44 -7.14 -2.03 -3.50
N VAL A 45 -7.45 -3.28 -3.14
CA VAL A 45 -8.39 -4.15 -3.90
C VAL A 45 -9.80 -3.56 -3.98
N PRO A 46 -10.47 -3.18 -2.88
CA PRO A 46 -11.78 -2.54 -2.94
C PRO A 46 -11.69 -1.14 -3.57
N TRP A 47 -10.58 -0.43 -3.38
CA TRP A 47 -10.37 0.88 -4.00
C TRP A 47 -10.31 0.78 -5.52
N LEU A 48 -9.46 -0.08 -6.09
CA LEU A 48 -9.35 -0.34 -7.54
C LEU A 48 -10.68 -0.78 -8.16
N LYS A 49 -11.50 -1.52 -7.40
CA LYS A 49 -12.85 -1.92 -7.84
C LYS A 49 -13.81 -0.72 -7.97
N SER A 50 -13.62 0.33 -7.17
CA SER A 50 -14.51 1.49 -7.12
C SER A 50 -13.98 2.67 -7.95
N SER A 51 -12.68 2.93 -7.87
CA SER A 51 -11.96 3.99 -8.57
C SER A 51 -10.55 3.52 -8.89
N ASN A 52 -10.28 3.30 -10.18
CA ASN A 52 -8.97 2.87 -10.69
C ASN A 52 -7.92 4.01 -10.69
N SER A 53 -7.97 4.88 -9.68
CA SER A 53 -7.17 6.10 -9.52
C SER A 53 -6.27 5.95 -8.29
N CYS A 54 -5.00 6.41 -8.29
CA CYS A 54 -4.15 6.28 -7.08
C CYS A 54 -4.73 7.12 -5.91
N PRO A 55 -4.99 6.56 -4.71
CA PRO A 55 -5.62 7.27 -3.58
C PRO A 55 -4.74 8.35 -2.94
N SER A 56 -3.44 8.37 -3.23
CA SER A 56 -2.47 9.37 -2.74
C SER A 56 -2.41 10.66 -3.56
N ARG A 57 -3.30 10.84 -4.54
CA ARG A 57 -3.38 12.06 -5.37
C ARG A 57 -4.59 12.92 -5.00
N ALA A 58 -4.71 13.22 -3.71
CA ALA A 58 -5.62 14.23 -3.15
C ALA A 58 -4.80 15.38 -2.56
#